data_AF-V6AT36-F1
#
_entry.id   AF-V6AT36-F1
#
_cell.length_a   1.000
_cell.length_b   1.000
_cell.length_c   1.000
_cell.angle_alpha   90.00
_cell.angle_beta   90.00
_cell.angle_gamma   90.00
#
_symmetry.space_group_name_H-M   'P 1'
#
loop_
_entity.id
_entity.type
_entity.pdbx_description
1 polymer ?
#
loop_
_entity_poly.entity_id
_entity_poly.type
_entity_poly.pdbx_seq_one_letter_code
_entity_poly.pdbx_strand_id
1 'polypeptide(L)'
;MPHVFKALQMLYYEPYVSRASFCTSLYMGEGAVKTMILHLKKEGMADSTKSGTFLTQKGRRFMKNLLDNIPAECEIKKCSISIGKFNHAILLKKYAFATKSGTEQRDFAIMYGATGATTIIFRDGRFTFPNDTADCLLNDKNTKKTLCNFLKPENEDMIIITSANEPFVAEISAKNSALWTMATHTR
;
A
#
# COMPACT_ATOMS: atom_id res chain seq x y z
N MET A 1 12.31 -1.54 -1.49
CA MET A 1 11.50 -0.38 -1.06
C MET A 1 10.21 -0.75 -0.32
N PRO A 2 9.28 -1.57 -0.86
CA PRO A 2 7.99 -1.78 -0.18
C PRO A 2 8.10 -2.56 1.14
N HIS A 3 9.11 -3.43 1.29
CA HIS A 3 9.39 -4.11 2.57
C HIS A 3 9.82 -3.12 3.66
N VAL A 4 10.60 -2.09 3.31
CA VAL A 4 11.01 -1.04 4.25
C VAL A 4 9.79 -0.20 4.65
N PHE A 5 8.93 0.14 3.69
CA PHE A 5 7.67 0.84 4.00
C PHE A 5 6.77 0.03 4.93
N LYS A 6 6.56 -1.27 4.65
CA LYS A 6 5.81 -2.17 5.54
C LYS A 6 6.44 -2.25 6.93
N ALA A 7 7.77 -2.34 7.03
CA ALA A 7 8.48 -2.34 8.30
C ALA A 7 8.26 -1.04 9.09
N LEU A 8 8.31 0.11 8.42
CA LEU A 8 8.05 1.40 9.04
C LEU A 8 6.57 1.54 9.46
N GLN A 9 5.62 0.99 8.71
CA GLN A 9 4.21 0.94 9.13
C GLN A 9 4.04 0.09 10.39
N MET A 10 4.66 -1.09 10.46
CA MET A 10 4.65 -1.91 11.68
C MET A 10 5.18 -1.12 12.88
N LEU A 11 6.30 -0.41 12.73
CA LEU A 11 6.87 0.42 13.80
C LEU A 11 6.08 1.71 14.11
N TYR A 12 5.22 2.14 13.19
CA TYR A 12 4.37 3.31 13.39
C TYR A 12 3.16 2.97 14.26
N TYR A 13 2.54 1.82 13.98
CA TYR A 13 1.35 1.33 14.69
C TYR A 13 1.68 0.60 16.00
N GLU A 14 2.81 -0.11 16.06
CA GLU A 14 3.27 -0.77 17.28
C GLU A 14 4.36 0.05 17.97
N PRO A 15 4.36 0.15 19.31
CA PRO A 15 5.41 0.85 20.03
C PRO A 15 6.78 0.18 19.88
N TYR A 16 6.83 -1.15 19.80
CA TYR A 16 8.03 -1.95 19.61
C TYR A 16 7.75 -3.16 18.72
N VAL A 17 8.68 -3.48 17.82
CA VAL A 17 8.60 -4.65 16.93
C VAL A 17 9.84 -5.52 17.09
N SER A 18 9.63 -6.82 17.33
CA SER A 18 10.73 -7.78 17.47
C SER A 18 11.34 -8.16 16.12
N ARG A 19 12.59 -8.65 16.12
CA ARG A 19 13.22 -9.20 14.90
C ARG A 19 12.43 -10.38 14.33
N ALA A 20 11.90 -11.25 15.20
CA ALA A 20 11.08 -12.38 14.78
C ALA A 20 9.78 -11.92 14.11
N SER A 21 9.13 -10.89 14.65
CA SER A 21 7.95 -10.27 14.04
C SER A 21 8.26 -9.72 12.65
N PHE A 22 9.40 -9.05 12.47
CA PHE A 22 9.83 -8.62 11.13
C PHE A 22 10.06 -9.80 10.19
N CYS A 23 10.76 -10.86 10.61
CA CYS A 23 11.01 -12.03 9.76
C CYS A 23 9.69 -12.63 9.25
N THR A 24 8.72 -12.83 10.15
CA THR A 24 7.42 -13.42 9.82
C THR A 24 6.56 -12.49 8.96
N SER A 25 6.37 -11.24 9.37
CA SER A 25 5.45 -10.31 8.69
C SER A 25 5.99 -9.78 7.36
N LEU A 26 7.31 -9.74 7.18
CA LEU A 26 7.96 -9.31 5.95
C LEU A 26 8.41 -10.47 5.06
N TYR A 27 8.27 -11.72 5.51
CA TYR A 27 8.77 -12.91 4.80
C TYR A 27 10.27 -12.78 4.46
N MET A 28 11.05 -12.20 5.39
CA MET A 28 12.48 -11.94 5.22
C MET A 28 13.30 -12.82 6.16
N GLY A 29 14.45 -13.28 5.68
CA GLY A 29 15.42 -13.99 6.52
C GLY A 29 16.05 -13.07 7.58
N GLU A 30 16.54 -13.65 8.68
CA GLU A 30 17.07 -12.89 9.83
C GLU A 30 18.22 -11.96 9.44
N GLY A 31 19.11 -12.39 8.53
CA GLY A 31 20.20 -11.56 8.03
C GLY A 31 19.70 -10.30 7.32
N ALA A 32 18.66 -10.43 6.48
CA ALA A 32 18.07 -9.30 5.77
C ALA A 32 17.35 -8.34 6.73
N VAL A 33 16.66 -8.86 7.74
CA VAL A 33 16.03 -8.05 8.81
C VAL A 33 17.09 -7.29 9.61
N LYS A 34 18.21 -7.93 10.00
CA LYS A 34 19.33 -7.27 10.69
C LYS A 34 19.88 -6.11 9.87
N THR A 35 20.12 -6.32 8.57
CA THR A 35 20.62 -5.28 7.67
C THR A 35 19.61 -4.15 7.50
N MET A 36 18.32 -4.45 7.36
CA MET A 36 17.26 -3.44 7.28
C MET A 36 17.21 -2.57 8.55
N ILE A 37 17.21 -3.18 9.74
CA ILE A 37 17.23 -2.44 11.01
C ILE A 37 18.49 -1.59 11.12
N LEU A 38 19.66 -2.13 10.74
CA LEU A 38 20.91 -1.38 10.74
C LEU A 38 20.83 -0.12 9.87
N HIS A 39 20.28 -0.21 8.66
CA HIS A 39 20.11 0.96 7.79
C HIS A 39 19.09 1.96 8.35
N LEU A 40 17.95 1.50 8.88
CA LEU A 40 16.98 2.38 9.53
C LEU A 40 17.58 3.14 10.72
N LYS A 41 18.47 2.49 11.48
CA LYS A 41 19.23 3.11 12.57
C LYS A 41 20.22 4.15 12.07
N LYS A 42 21.01 3.82 11.04
CA LYS A 42 21.97 4.74 10.42
C LYS A 42 21.29 6.00 9.89
N GLU A 43 20.12 5.86 9.29
CA GLU A 43 19.31 6.99 8.80
C GLU A 43 18.54 7.74 9.91
N GLY A 44 18.66 7.30 11.17
CA GLY A 44 17.97 7.88 12.32
C GLY A 44 16.45 7.72 12.28
N MET A 45 15.92 6.78 11.49
CA MET A 45 14.48 6.51 11.38
C MET A 45 13.96 5.61 12.50
N ALA A 46 14.78 4.66 12.95
CA ALA A 46 14.43 3.74 14.03
C ALA A 46 15.59 3.58 15.01
N ASP A 47 15.30 3.06 16.20
CA ASP A 47 16.30 2.55 17.14
C ASP A 47 15.80 1.27 17.82
N SER A 48 16.61 0.65 18.66
CA SER A 48 16.29 -0.64 19.29
C SER A 48 16.66 -0.67 20.76
N THR A 49 15.79 -1.26 21.57
CA THR A 49 16.05 -1.64 22.97
C THR A 49 15.94 -3.16 23.13
N LYS A 50 16.04 -3.66 24.38
CA LYS A 50 15.75 -5.07 24.70
C LYS A 50 14.31 -5.47 24.33
N SER A 51 13.37 -4.53 24.33
CA SER A 51 11.95 -4.77 24.03
C SER A 51 11.67 -4.88 22.53
N GLY A 52 12.56 -4.37 21.66
CA GLY A 52 12.39 -4.40 20.21
C GLY A 52 12.87 -3.13 19.53
N THR A 53 12.59 -3.04 18.24
CA THR A 53 12.85 -1.86 17.41
C THR A 53 11.66 -0.92 17.46
N PHE A 54 11.88 0.40 17.46
CA PHE A 54 10.84 1.43 17.52
C PHE A 54 11.21 2.60 16.61
N LEU A 55 10.22 3.38 16.14
CA LEU A 55 10.50 4.62 15.40
C LEU A 55 11.06 5.71 16.32
N THR A 56 12.07 6.42 15.85
CA THR A 56 12.49 7.69 16.46
C THR A 56 11.44 8.77 16.19
N GLN A 57 11.61 9.96 16.79
CA GLN A 57 10.77 11.12 16.46
C GLN A 57 10.86 11.49 14.96
N LYS A 58 12.07 11.42 14.37
CA LYS A 58 12.30 11.61 12.93
C LYS A 58 11.51 10.59 12.12
N GLY A 59 11.61 9.30 12.47
CA GLY A 59 10.88 8.23 11.80
C GLY A 59 9.36 8.37 11.90
N ARG A 60 8.83 8.73 13.07
CA ARG A 60 7.39 8.99 13.24
C ARG A 60 6.91 10.15 12.38
N ARG A 61 7.65 11.26 12.32
CA ARG A 61 7.30 12.42 11.48
C ARG A 61 7.34 12.04 9.99
N PHE A 62 8.36 11.30 9.57
CA PHE A 62 8.47 10.79 8.20
C PHE A 62 7.26 9.92 7.83
N MET A 63 6.93 8.95 8.69
CA MET A 63 5.80 8.05 8.44
C MET A 63 4.46 8.76 8.46
N LYS A 64 4.26 9.74 9.36
CA LYS A 64 3.05 10.56 9.36
C LYS A 64 2.86 11.27 8.01
N ASN A 65 3.89 11.94 7.49
CA ASN A 65 3.82 12.60 6.19
C ASN A 65 3.54 11.63 5.04
N LEU A 66 4.08 10.41 5.11
CA LEU A 66 3.85 9.39 4.09
C LEU A 66 2.41 8.85 4.15
N LEU A 67 1.89 8.62 5.36
CA LEU A 67 0.52 8.18 5.59
C LEU A 67 -0.52 9.28 5.33
N ASP A 68 -0.15 10.56 5.37
CA ASP A 68 -1.03 11.63 4.89
C ASP A 68 -1.36 11.47 3.38
N ASN A 69 -0.46 10.84 2.61
CA ASN A 69 -0.67 10.52 1.20
C ASN A 69 -1.22 9.10 0.97
N ILE A 70 -0.86 8.15 1.85
CA ILE A 70 -1.32 6.75 1.83
C ILE A 70 -2.08 6.41 3.13
N PRO A 71 -3.28 6.97 3.34
CA PRO A 71 -3.92 6.95 4.65
C PRO A 71 -4.55 5.60 5.00
N ALA A 72 -4.83 4.77 4.00
CA ALA A 72 -5.55 3.53 4.19
C ALA A 72 -5.22 2.50 3.12
N GLU A 73 -5.29 1.24 3.53
CA GLU A 73 -5.16 0.06 2.69
C GLU A 73 -5.98 -1.07 3.32
N CYS A 74 -6.43 -2.03 2.52
CA CYS A 74 -7.18 -3.17 3.02
C CYS A 74 -7.11 -4.37 2.08
N GLU A 75 -7.26 -5.56 2.66
CA GLU A 75 -7.53 -6.76 1.88
C GLU A 75 -8.93 -6.70 1.26
N ILE A 76 -9.04 -7.19 0.03
CA ILE A 76 -10.32 -7.31 -0.68
C ILE A 76 -10.50 -8.76 -1.10
N LYS A 77 -11.72 -9.27 -0.89
CA LYS A 77 -12.14 -10.55 -1.48
C LYS A 77 -12.13 -10.46 -3.00
N LYS A 78 -12.24 -11.59 -3.67
CA LYS A 78 -12.44 -11.62 -5.13
C LYS A 78 -13.67 -10.78 -5.49
N CYS A 79 -13.47 -9.81 -6.39
CA CYS A 79 -14.46 -8.87 -6.87
C CYS A 79 -14.45 -8.77 -8.40
N SER A 80 -15.45 -8.08 -8.94
CA SER A 80 -15.66 -7.86 -10.39
C SER A 80 -14.47 -7.22 -11.12
N ILE A 81 -13.65 -6.46 -10.40
CA ILE A 81 -12.50 -5.72 -10.94
C ILE A 81 -11.15 -6.30 -10.51
N SER A 82 -11.15 -7.49 -9.90
CA SER A 82 -9.95 -8.21 -9.49
C SER A 82 -9.69 -9.44 -10.35
N ILE A 83 -8.41 -9.76 -10.57
CA ILE A 83 -7.99 -10.84 -11.47
C ILE A 83 -7.59 -12.09 -10.68
N GLY A 84 -7.02 -11.92 -9.49
CA GLY A 84 -6.39 -12.98 -8.69
C GLY A 84 -7.24 -13.51 -7.54
N LYS A 85 -6.66 -14.49 -6.82
CA LYS A 85 -7.27 -15.13 -5.65
C LYS A 85 -7.26 -14.20 -4.43
N PHE A 86 -6.14 -13.53 -4.20
CA PHE A 86 -5.97 -12.58 -3.11
C PHE A 86 -5.79 -11.19 -3.68
N ASN A 87 -6.44 -10.20 -3.05
CA ASN A 87 -6.40 -8.83 -3.52
C ASN A 87 -6.14 -7.86 -2.37
N HIS A 88 -5.42 -6.79 -2.67
CA HIS A 88 -5.13 -5.75 -1.71
C HIS A 88 -5.34 -4.38 -2.37
N ALA A 89 -6.09 -3.51 -1.70
CA ALA A 89 -6.26 -2.13 -2.14
C ALA A 89 -5.44 -1.18 -1.28
N ILE A 90 -4.89 -0.16 -1.94
CA ILE A 90 -4.19 0.93 -1.30
C ILE A 90 -4.73 2.26 -1.85
N LEU A 91 -5.01 3.20 -0.95
CA LEU A 91 -5.55 4.52 -1.29
C LEU A 91 -4.41 5.54 -1.38
N LEU A 92 -4.39 6.32 -2.46
CA LEU A 92 -3.53 7.48 -2.64
C LEU A 92 -4.37 8.77 -2.67
N LYS A 93 -4.11 9.68 -1.72
CA LYS A 93 -4.86 10.92 -1.56
C LYS A 93 -4.62 11.92 -2.69
N LYS A 94 -5.68 12.35 -3.38
CA LYS A 94 -5.64 13.36 -4.45
C LYS A 94 -4.68 13.01 -5.60
N TYR A 95 -4.46 11.72 -5.86
CA TYR A 95 -3.54 11.23 -6.88
C TYR A 95 -4.18 10.93 -8.24
N ALA A 96 -5.46 11.21 -8.46
CA ALA A 96 -6.14 10.94 -9.72
C ALA A 96 -5.44 11.48 -10.99
N PHE A 97 -4.65 12.55 -10.87
CA PHE A 97 -3.86 13.13 -11.96
C PHE A 97 -2.68 12.24 -12.42
N ALA A 98 -2.22 11.33 -11.56
CA ALA A 98 -1.02 10.50 -11.75
C ALA A 98 -1.32 9.20 -12.51
N THR A 99 -2.48 9.09 -13.18
CA THR A 99 -2.77 7.96 -14.05
C THR A 99 -3.64 8.37 -15.22
N LYS A 100 -3.32 7.84 -16.40
CA LYS A 100 -4.16 7.95 -17.60
C LYS A 100 -4.95 6.67 -17.87
N SER A 101 -4.38 5.51 -17.57
CA SER A 101 -4.95 4.19 -17.91
C SER A 101 -4.78 3.14 -16.81
N GLY A 102 -4.03 3.42 -15.73
CA GLY A 102 -3.65 2.43 -14.73
C GLY A 102 -2.54 1.46 -15.15
N THR A 103 -1.98 1.61 -16.36
CA THR A 103 -0.95 0.69 -16.89
C THR A 103 0.35 0.75 -16.09
N GLU A 104 0.85 1.94 -15.77
CA GLU A 104 2.08 2.10 -14.98
C GLU A 104 1.92 1.48 -13.59
N GLN A 105 0.79 1.74 -12.92
CA GLN A 105 0.46 1.15 -11.63
C GLN A 105 0.46 -0.38 -11.68
N ARG A 106 -0.08 -0.96 -12.76
CA ARG A 106 -0.05 -2.40 -13.00
C ARG A 106 1.37 -2.91 -13.18
N ASP A 107 2.19 -2.25 -13.99
CA ASP A 107 3.56 -2.68 -14.25
C ASP A 107 4.41 -2.58 -12.97
N PHE A 108 4.21 -1.55 -12.15
CA PHE A 108 4.80 -1.45 -10.80
C PHE A 108 4.38 -2.59 -9.88
N ALA A 109 3.14 -3.06 -9.95
CA ALA A 109 2.67 -4.20 -9.17
C ALA A 109 3.27 -5.53 -9.67
N ILE A 110 3.32 -5.74 -10.99
CA ILE A 110 3.87 -6.95 -11.62
C ILE A 110 5.34 -7.15 -11.26
N MET A 111 6.13 -6.06 -11.16
CA MET A 111 7.53 -6.14 -10.70
C MET A 111 7.72 -6.80 -9.33
N TYR A 112 6.67 -6.85 -8.49
CA TYR A 112 6.67 -7.51 -7.18
C TYR A 112 5.81 -8.78 -7.14
N GLY A 113 5.55 -9.40 -8.29
CA GLY A 113 4.92 -10.73 -8.39
C GLY A 113 3.40 -10.72 -8.39
N ALA A 114 2.76 -9.55 -8.52
CA ALA A 114 1.32 -9.48 -8.73
C ALA A 114 0.94 -10.17 -10.05
N THR A 115 -0.21 -10.85 -10.06
CA THR A 115 -0.80 -11.38 -11.30
C THR A 115 -1.44 -10.28 -12.14
N GLY A 116 -1.79 -9.16 -11.50
CA GLY A 116 -2.28 -7.96 -12.15
C GLY A 116 -2.62 -6.87 -11.15
N ALA A 117 -3.02 -5.71 -11.66
CA ALA A 117 -3.58 -4.65 -10.85
C ALA A 117 -4.61 -3.85 -11.65
N THR A 118 -5.57 -3.30 -10.93
CA THR A 118 -6.61 -2.43 -11.44
C THR A 118 -6.52 -1.10 -10.70
N THR A 119 -6.47 -0.01 -11.45
CA THR A 119 -6.48 1.34 -10.89
C THR A 119 -7.87 1.94 -11.10
N ILE A 120 -8.44 2.52 -10.05
CA ILE A 120 -9.73 3.21 -10.08
C ILE A 120 -9.59 4.57 -9.38
N ILE A 121 -10.47 5.51 -9.75
CA ILE A 121 -10.50 6.85 -9.19
C ILE A 121 -11.85 7.05 -8.50
N PHE A 122 -11.86 7.68 -7.34
CA PHE A 122 -13.10 8.07 -6.67
C PHE A 122 -13.48 9.50 -7.05
N ARG A 123 -14.62 9.67 -7.73
CA ARG A 123 -15.15 10.97 -8.17
C ARG A 123 -16.66 11.02 -8.03
N ASP A 124 -17.15 12.09 -7.40
CA ASP A 124 -18.57 12.38 -7.23
C ASP A 124 -19.37 11.19 -6.67
N GLY A 125 -18.80 10.52 -5.66
CA GLY A 125 -19.41 9.36 -5.01
C GLY A 125 -19.37 8.04 -5.82
N ARG A 126 -18.61 8.01 -6.92
CA ARG A 126 -18.50 6.86 -7.83
C ARG A 126 -17.05 6.39 -7.94
N PHE A 127 -16.88 5.09 -8.19
CA PHE A 127 -15.59 4.51 -8.53
C PHE A 127 -15.52 4.37 -10.04
N THR A 128 -14.61 5.06 -10.70
CA THR A 128 -14.49 5.04 -12.16
C THR A 128 -13.12 4.51 -12.57
N PHE A 129 -13.04 3.92 -13.77
CA PHE A 129 -11.73 3.71 -14.39
C PHE A 129 -11.11 5.06 -14.80
N PRO A 130 -9.79 5.13 -14.98
CA PRO A 130 -9.14 6.30 -15.54
C PRO A 130 -9.78 6.69 -16.89
N ASN A 131 -10.13 7.97 -17.05
CA ASN A 131 -10.83 8.53 -18.22
C ASN A 131 -12.23 7.96 -18.52
N ASP A 132 -12.82 7.21 -17.60
CA ASP A 132 -14.22 6.78 -17.67
C ASP A 132 -15.10 7.63 -16.75
N THR A 133 -16.40 7.67 -17.04
CA THR A 133 -17.44 8.33 -16.23
C THR A 133 -18.41 7.33 -15.60
N ALA A 134 -18.43 6.08 -16.07
CA ALA A 134 -19.27 5.03 -15.53
C ALA A 134 -18.73 4.51 -14.18
N ASP A 135 -19.64 4.21 -13.25
CA ASP A 135 -19.28 3.56 -11.98
C ASP A 135 -18.94 2.08 -12.25
N CYS A 136 -17.65 1.73 -12.13
CA CYS A 136 -17.16 0.38 -12.39
C CYS A 136 -17.56 -0.64 -11.32
N LEU A 137 -18.07 -0.17 -10.17
CA LEU A 137 -18.57 -1.01 -9.07
C LEU A 137 -20.09 -0.95 -8.91
N LEU A 138 -20.82 -0.43 -9.91
CA LEU A 138 -22.29 -0.30 -9.87
C LEU A 138 -22.99 -1.62 -9.49
N ASN A 139 -22.53 -2.73 -10.08
CA ASN A 139 -23.09 -4.06 -9.86
C ASN A 139 -22.42 -4.84 -8.72
N ASP A 140 -21.37 -4.29 -8.11
CA ASP A 140 -20.58 -4.95 -7.05
C ASP A 140 -20.66 -4.16 -5.74
N LYS A 141 -21.86 -4.16 -5.16
CA LYS A 141 -22.18 -3.42 -3.93
C LYS A 141 -21.32 -3.84 -2.74
N ASN A 142 -20.90 -5.10 -2.67
CA ASN A 142 -20.08 -5.63 -1.58
C ASN A 142 -18.67 -5.04 -1.60
N THR A 143 -18.05 -4.99 -2.79
CA THR A 143 -16.74 -4.38 -2.95
C THR A 143 -16.82 -2.88 -2.71
N LYS A 144 -17.85 -2.21 -3.27
CA LYS A 144 -18.10 -0.78 -3.02
C LYS A 144 -18.19 -0.46 -1.52
N LYS A 145 -18.99 -1.23 -0.77
CA LYS A 145 -19.13 -1.07 0.68
C LYS A 145 -17.81 -1.32 1.43
N THR A 146 -17.06 -2.34 1.02
CA THR A 146 -15.75 -2.66 1.62
C THR A 146 -14.77 -1.49 1.42
N LEU A 147 -14.62 -1.01 0.19
CA LEU A 147 -13.75 0.14 -0.12
C LEU A 147 -14.18 1.40 0.67
N CYS A 148 -15.47 1.74 0.68
CA CYS A 148 -15.95 2.91 1.43
C CYS A 148 -15.70 2.79 2.93
N ASN A 149 -15.89 1.61 3.52
CA ASN A 149 -15.74 1.40 4.95
C ASN A 149 -14.28 1.47 5.41
N PHE A 150 -13.37 0.83 4.67
CA PHE A 150 -11.97 0.69 5.06
C PHE A 150 -11.08 1.81 4.52
N LEU A 151 -11.29 2.24 3.28
CA LEU A 151 -10.44 3.28 2.67
C LEU A 151 -11.00 4.68 2.88
N LYS A 152 -12.32 4.84 3.01
CA LYS A 152 -13.00 6.16 3.12
C LYS A 152 -12.51 7.16 2.06
N PRO A 153 -12.62 6.81 0.76
CA PRO A 153 -12.07 7.64 -0.31
C PRO A 153 -12.81 8.98 -0.42
N GLU A 154 -12.06 10.02 -0.79
CA GLU A 154 -12.56 11.36 -1.13
C GLU A 154 -12.37 11.64 -2.62
N ASN A 155 -13.00 12.70 -3.11
CA ASN A 155 -12.90 13.09 -4.51
C ASN A 155 -11.44 13.28 -4.95
N GLU A 156 -11.14 12.76 -6.13
CA GLU A 156 -9.80 12.71 -6.75
C GLU A 156 -8.79 11.79 -6.04
N ASP A 157 -9.24 10.94 -5.11
CA ASP A 157 -8.39 9.87 -4.60
C ASP A 157 -8.26 8.74 -5.63
N MET A 158 -7.06 8.17 -5.71
CA MET A 158 -6.75 7.00 -6.52
C MET A 158 -6.72 5.76 -5.63
N ILE A 159 -7.30 4.66 -6.10
CA ILE A 159 -7.21 3.36 -5.44
C ILE A 159 -6.55 2.39 -6.41
N ILE A 160 -5.49 1.75 -5.94
CA ILE A 160 -4.80 0.69 -6.68
C ILE A 160 -5.16 -0.63 -6.02
N ILE A 161 -5.77 -1.54 -6.78
CA ILE A 161 -6.13 -2.88 -6.34
C ILE A 161 -5.20 -3.86 -7.03
N THR A 162 -4.30 -4.48 -6.28
CA THR A 162 -3.43 -5.53 -6.82
C THR A 162 -4.03 -6.91 -6.55
N SER A 163 -3.70 -7.84 -7.43
CA SER A 163 -4.11 -9.23 -7.37
C SER A 163 -2.89 -10.14 -7.34
N ALA A 164 -2.92 -11.21 -6.55
CA ALA A 164 -1.85 -12.21 -6.52
C ALA A 164 -2.35 -13.61 -6.11
N ASN A 165 -1.44 -14.58 -6.17
CA ASN A 165 -1.67 -15.96 -5.70
C ASN A 165 -1.40 -16.14 -4.20
N GLU A 166 -0.74 -15.18 -3.56
CA GLU A 166 -0.42 -15.17 -2.13
C GLU A 166 -0.84 -13.83 -1.49
N PRO A 167 -1.41 -13.81 -0.28
CA PRO A 167 -1.84 -12.57 0.38
C PRO A 167 -0.72 -11.54 0.53
N PHE A 168 0.46 -11.99 0.98
CA PHE A 168 1.62 -11.13 1.15
C PHE A 168 2.07 -10.47 -0.17
N VAL A 169 1.99 -11.21 -1.27
CA VAL A 169 2.36 -10.70 -2.60
C VAL A 169 1.36 -9.64 -3.07
N ALA A 170 0.07 -9.83 -2.83
CA ALA A 170 -0.94 -8.81 -3.12
C ALA A 170 -0.65 -7.52 -2.34
N GLU A 171 -0.43 -7.63 -1.03
CA GLU A 171 -0.12 -6.47 -0.18
C GLU A 171 1.18 -5.75 -0.60
N ILE A 172 2.29 -6.48 -0.76
CA ILE A 172 3.59 -5.87 -1.02
C ILE A 172 3.66 -5.21 -2.40
N SER A 173 2.95 -5.77 -3.38
CA SER A 173 2.83 -5.20 -4.73
C SER A 173 1.95 -3.95 -4.76
N ALA A 174 0.88 -3.90 -3.95
CA ALA A 174 0.06 -2.69 -3.80
C ALA A 174 0.91 -1.54 -3.24
N LYS A 175 1.66 -1.82 -2.16
CA LYS A 175 2.61 -0.87 -1.57
C LYS A 175 3.64 -0.39 -2.58
N ASN A 176 4.21 -1.30 -3.38
CA ASN A 176 5.18 -0.93 -4.40
C ASN A 176 4.56 0.01 -5.45
N SER A 177 3.37 -0.35 -5.95
CA SER A 177 2.66 0.44 -6.95
C SER A 177 2.33 1.85 -6.46
N ALA A 178 1.87 1.96 -5.20
CA ALA A 178 1.63 3.24 -4.56
C ALA A 178 2.89 4.09 -4.42
N LEU A 179 3.98 3.52 -3.88
CA LEU A 179 5.24 4.24 -3.67
C LEU A 179 5.86 4.72 -4.98
N TRP A 180 5.85 3.89 -6.03
CA TRP A 180 6.37 4.29 -7.34
C TRP A 180 5.50 5.34 -8.01
N THR A 181 4.17 5.24 -7.91
CA THR A 181 3.26 6.27 -8.40
C THR A 181 3.56 7.63 -7.77
N MET A 182 3.76 7.67 -6.45
CA MET A 182 4.14 8.89 -5.75
C MET A 182 5.52 9.41 -6.16
N ALA A 183 6.49 8.51 -6.38
CA ALA A 183 7.87 8.88 -6.70
C ALA A 183 8.04 9.40 -8.13
N THR A 184 7.25 8.90 -9.09
CA THR A 184 7.33 9.32 -10.50
C THR A 184 6.40 10.49 -10.82
N HIS A 185 5.42 10.78 -9.96
CA HIS A 185 4.44 11.84 -10.13
C HIS A 185 4.40 12.73 -8.90
N THR A 186 5.35 13.65 -8.81
CA THR A 186 5.35 14.72 -7.82
C THR A 186 4.57 15.92 -8.34
N ARG A 187 3.73 16.49 -7.47
CA ARG A 187 3.15 17.82 -7.66
C ARG A 187 4.18 18.91 -7.38
#